data_AF-A0A849UCD1-F1
#
_entry.id   AF-A0A849UCD1-F1
#
_cell.length_a   1.000
_cell.length_b   1.000
_cell.length_c   1.000
_cell.angle_alpha   90.00
_cell.angle_beta   90.00
_cell.angle_gamma   90.00
#
_symmetry.space_group_name_H-M   'P 1'
#
loop_
_entity.id
_entity.type
_entity.pdbx_description
1 polymer ?
#
loop_
_entity_poly.entity_id
_entity_poly.type
_entity_poly.pdbx_seq_one_letter_code
_entity_poly.pdbx_strand_id
1 'polypeptide(L)'
;MKLFNMTQIGLLTAIVLGLCSFGATAEESHTALALKHAEVAAKATDGKTIAEHAETARTHAKVSEEHVANGIKKLDEAIEQGKLGHTEPAKKAAEEAVTHLKKAQ
;
A
#
# COMPACT_ATOMS: atom_id res chain seq x y z
N MET A 1 30.53 -47.71 -15.23
CA MET A 1 30.81 -46.30 -15.55
C MET A 1 29.78 -45.82 -16.56
N LYS A 2 28.76 -45.11 -16.11
CA LYS A 2 27.81 -44.36 -16.95
C LYS A 2 27.75 -42.96 -16.35
N LEU A 3 28.25 -42.00 -17.12
CA LEU A 3 28.33 -40.59 -16.78
C LEU A 3 26.90 -40.06 -16.69
N PHE A 4 26.46 -39.72 -15.48
CA PHE A 4 25.26 -38.93 -15.31
C PHE A 4 25.54 -37.53 -15.85
N ASN A 5 24.75 -37.13 -16.84
CA ASN A 5 24.95 -35.94 -17.63
C ASN A 5 24.78 -34.66 -16.81
N MET A 6 25.76 -33.79 -16.98
CA MET A 6 26.05 -32.52 -16.30
C MET A 6 25.08 -31.40 -16.73
N THR A 7 23.77 -31.66 -16.63
CA THR A 7 22.70 -30.69 -16.94
C THR A 7 21.59 -30.64 -15.87
N GLN A 8 21.74 -31.41 -14.79
CA GLN A 8 20.80 -31.43 -13.65
C GLN A 8 21.35 -30.73 -12.40
N ILE A 9 22.62 -30.31 -12.40
CA ILE A 9 23.25 -29.64 -11.24
C ILE A 9 22.99 -28.13 -11.23
N GLY A 10 22.52 -27.55 -12.34
CA GLY A 10 22.26 -26.10 -12.45
C GLY A 10 20.86 -25.63 -12.01
N LEU A 11 19.95 -26.53 -11.63
CA LEU A 11 18.54 -26.17 -11.40
C LEU A 11 18.08 -26.29 -9.93
N LEU A 12 19.00 -26.43 -8.98
CA LEU A 12 18.66 -26.55 -7.55
C LEU A 12 19.25 -25.45 -6.65
N THR A 13 19.89 -24.43 -7.23
CA THR A 13 20.52 -23.33 -6.47
C THR A 13 19.85 -21.97 -6.65
N ALA A 14 18.68 -21.89 -7.29
CA ALA A 14 18.00 -20.62 -7.58
C ALA A 14 16.61 -20.44 -6.95
N ILE A 15 16.16 -21.32 -6.04
CA ILE A 15 14.83 -21.19 -5.38
C ILE A 15 14.95 -21.11 -3.84
N VAL A 16 16.14 -20.86 -3.28
CA VAL A 16 16.34 -20.71 -1.82
C VAL A 16 17.04 -19.40 -1.47
N LEU A 17 16.88 -18.35 -2.29
CA LEU A 17 17.17 -16.97 -1.88
C LEU A 17 15.91 -16.14 -2.03
N GLY A 18 15.29 -15.78 -0.90
CA GLY A 18 14.22 -14.78 -0.90
C GLY A 18 13.01 -15.08 -0.02
N LEU A 19 13.07 -16.05 0.88
CA LEU A 19 12.22 -16.00 2.09
C LEU A 19 12.78 -14.89 2.98
N CYS A 20 12.54 -13.65 2.57
CA CYS A 20 12.78 -12.46 3.35
C CYS A 20 11.97 -12.61 4.65
N SER A 21 12.69 -12.93 5.71
CA SER A 21 12.45 -12.38 7.03
C SER A 21 11.93 -10.96 6.87
N PHE A 22 10.70 -10.67 7.31
CA PHE A 22 10.35 -9.46 8.05
C PHE A 22 8.95 -9.69 8.59
N GLY A 23 8.87 -10.17 9.83
CA GLY A 23 7.78 -9.76 10.71
C GLY A 23 7.97 -8.28 11.01
N ALA A 24 7.79 -7.43 10.01
CA ALA A 24 7.54 -6.02 10.25
C ALA A 24 6.17 -5.99 10.93
N THR A 25 6.11 -5.49 12.15
CA THR A 25 4.84 -5.05 12.72
C THR A 25 4.32 -3.99 11.77
N ALA A 26 3.42 -4.37 10.86
CA ALA A 26 2.74 -3.42 10.02
C ALA A 26 1.98 -2.50 10.97
N GLU A 27 2.39 -1.23 11.03
CA GLU A 27 1.56 -0.20 11.64
C GLU A 27 0.17 -0.29 10.98
N GLU A 28 -0.89 -0.33 11.79
CA GLU A 28 -2.24 -0.45 11.24
C GLU A 28 -2.49 0.75 10.32
N SER A 29 -2.91 0.41 9.12
CA SER A 29 -3.10 1.31 8.02
C SER A 29 -4.24 2.31 8.36
N HIS A 30 -4.21 3.56 7.88
CA HIS A 30 -5.28 4.53 8.17
C HIS A 30 -6.66 4.04 7.73
N THR A 31 -6.76 3.32 6.61
CA THR A 31 -8.01 2.67 6.19
C THR A 31 -8.44 1.56 7.14
N ALA A 32 -7.50 0.73 7.63
CA ALA A 32 -7.79 -0.32 8.60
C ALA A 32 -8.24 0.25 9.95
N LEU A 33 -7.59 1.30 10.43
CA LEU A 33 -7.98 2.01 11.65
C LEU A 33 -9.36 2.67 11.50
N ALA A 34 -9.61 3.32 10.38
CA ALA A 34 -10.92 3.91 10.09
C ALA A 34 -12.02 2.85 10.13
N LEU A 35 -11.81 1.71 9.47
CA LEU A 35 -12.77 0.61 9.45
C LEU A 35 -12.98 0.02 10.85
N LYS A 36 -11.90 -0.26 11.59
CA LYS A 36 -11.95 -0.81 12.95
C LYS A 36 -12.78 0.06 13.89
N HIS A 37 -12.54 1.37 13.90
CA HIS A 37 -13.32 2.28 14.72
C HIS A 37 -14.79 2.39 14.23
N ALA A 38 -15.01 2.43 12.92
CA ALA A 38 -16.37 2.45 12.36
C ALA A 38 -17.18 1.19 12.75
N GLU A 39 -16.56 0.02 12.77
CA GLU A 39 -17.21 -1.23 13.20
C GLU A 39 -17.57 -1.22 14.68
N VAL A 40 -16.73 -0.63 15.54
CA VAL A 40 -17.06 -0.47 16.97
C VAL A 40 -18.24 0.49 17.11
N ALA A 41 -18.22 1.64 16.43
CA ALA A 41 -19.34 2.59 16.45
C ALA A 41 -20.65 1.93 15.96
N ALA A 42 -20.60 1.12 14.90
CA ALA A 42 -21.77 0.45 14.33
C ALA A 42 -22.40 -0.61 15.26
N LYS A 43 -21.62 -1.19 16.19
CA LYS A 43 -22.07 -2.21 17.15
C LYS A 43 -22.43 -1.62 18.52
N ALA A 44 -22.08 -0.36 18.78
CA ALA A 44 -22.34 0.30 20.05
C ALA A 44 -23.84 0.64 20.22
N THR A 45 -24.29 0.68 21.47
CA THR A 45 -25.71 0.93 21.82
C THR A 45 -25.93 2.26 22.53
N ASP A 46 -24.86 2.89 23.03
CA ASP A 46 -24.90 4.21 23.65
C ASP A 46 -24.30 5.29 22.74
N GLY A 47 -24.88 6.49 22.79
CA GLY A 47 -24.50 7.59 21.90
C GLY A 47 -23.07 8.10 22.11
N LYS A 48 -22.51 7.94 23.32
CA LYS A 48 -21.16 8.42 23.63
C LYS A 48 -20.11 7.58 22.92
N THR A 49 -20.15 6.25 23.06
CA THR A 49 -19.24 5.35 22.36
C THR A 49 -19.40 5.42 20.84
N ILE A 50 -20.63 5.57 20.33
CA ILE A 50 -20.88 5.81 18.90
C ILE A 50 -20.11 7.05 18.43
N ALA A 51 -20.28 8.19 19.12
CA ALA A 51 -19.65 9.45 18.72
C ALA A 51 -18.12 9.37 18.76
N GLU A 52 -17.54 8.86 19.86
CA GLU A 52 -16.08 8.77 20.05
C GLU A 52 -15.42 7.92 18.96
N HIS A 53 -15.97 6.74 18.67
CA HIS A 53 -15.42 5.86 17.64
C HIS A 53 -15.70 6.39 16.23
N ALA A 54 -16.86 7.00 15.96
CA ALA A 54 -17.14 7.62 14.66
C ALA A 54 -16.21 8.80 14.36
N GLU A 55 -15.90 9.64 15.35
CA GLU A 55 -14.94 10.75 15.21
C GLU A 55 -13.52 10.24 14.92
N THR A 56 -13.09 9.19 15.62
CA THR A 56 -11.79 8.57 15.38
C THR A 56 -11.72 7.93 13.99
N ALA A 57 -12.76 7.18 13.59
CA ALA A 57 -12.87 6.61 12.27
C ALA A 57 -12.79 7.68 11.17
N ARG A 58 -13.55 8.76 11.33
CA ARG A 58 -13.54 9.91 10.42
C ARG A 58 -12.16 10.58 10.33
N THR A 59 -11.44 10.68 11.44
CA THR A 59 -10.09 11.26 11.46
C THR A 59 -9.14 10.45 10.60
N HIS A 60 -9.10 9.13 10.77
CA HIS A 60 -8.27 8.27 9.92
C HIS A 60 -8.72 8.24 8.46
N ALA A 61 -10.04 8.21 8.21
CA ALA A 61 -10.58 8.26 6.86
C ALA A 61 -10.16 9.54 6.12
N LYS A 62 -10.11 10.70 6.80
CA LYS A 62 -9.64 11.96 6.21
C LYS A 62 -8.16 11.94 5.84
N VAL A 63 -7.31 11.32 6.67
CA VAL A 63 -5.88 11.21 6.32
C VAL A 63 -5.71 10.32 5.09
N SER A 64 -6.46 9.21 5.03
CA SER A 64 -6.49 8.36 3.84
C SER A 64 -6.99 9.12 2.60
N GLU A 65 -8.09 9.86 2.73
CA GLU A 65 -8.68 10.70 1.67
C GLU A 65 -7.68 11.72 1.12
N GLU A 66 -6.96 12.44 1.98
CA GLU A 66 -5.96 13.42 1.57
C GLU A 66 -4.84 12.78 0.74
N HIS A 67 -4.31 11.65 1.21
CA HIS A 67 -3.26 10.94 0.51
C HIS A 67 -3.74 10.29 -0.78
N VAL A 68 -4.97 9.76 -0.84
CA VAL A 68 -5.58 9.30 -2.09
C VAL A 68 -5.73 10.46 -3.08
N ALA A 69 -6.24 11.61 -2.64
CA ALA A 69 -6.41 12.78 -3.50
C ALA A 69 -5.07 13.29 -4.06
N ASN A 70 -4.03 13.34 -3.24
CA ASN A 70 -2.69 13.72 -3.69
C ASN A 70 -2.06 12.66 -4.61
N GLY A 71 -2.29 11.37 -4.35
CA GLY A 71 -1.90 10.28 -5.23
C GLY A 71 -2.54 10.40 -6.62
N ILE A 72 -3.85 10.69 -6.68
CA ILE A 72 -4.58 10.90 -7.94
C ILE A 72 -3.98 12.08 -8.72
N LYS A 73 -3.74 13.23 -8.08
CA LYS A 73 -3.10 14.38 -8.75
C LYS A 73 -1.75 14.00 -9.38
N LYS A 74 -0.95 13.20 -8.68
CA LYS A 74 0.35 12.72 -9.18
C LYS A 74 0.22 11.71 -10.32
N LEU A 75 -0.83 10.89 -10.33
CA LEU A 75 -1.16 10.04 -11.48
C LEU A 75 -1.59 10.88 -12.68
N ASP A 76 -2.37 11.95 -12.50
CA ASP A 76 -2.75 12.86 -13.57
C ASP A 76 -1.50 13.54 -14.18
N GLU A 77 -0.57 14.02 -13.34
CA GLU A 77 0.73 14.55 -13.78
C GLU A 77 1.54 13.49 -14.55
N ALA A 78 1.59 12.25 -14.06
CA ALA A 78 2.29 11.17 -14.74
C ALA A 78 1.69 10.86 -16.11
N ILE A 79 0.36 10.87 -16.23
CA ILE A 79 -0.37 10.67 -17.47
C ILE A 79 -0.09 11.81 -18.45
N GLU A 80 -0.14 13.07 -18.00
CA GLU A 80 0.15 14.25 -18.82
C GLU A 80 1.57 14.18 -19.39
N GLN A 81 2.57 14.04 -18.52
CA GLN A 81 3.97 13.98 -18.93
C GLN A 81 4.24 12.75 -19.83
N GLY A 82 3.62 11.61 -19.53
CA GLY A 82 3.74 10.40 -20.33
C GLY A 82 3.19 10.56 -21.75
N LYS A 83 2.04 11.24 -21.91
CA LYS A 83 1.45 11.56 -23.23
C LYS A 83 2.33 12.48 -24.07
N LEU A 84 3.15 13.32 -23.43
CA LEU A 84 4.13 14.19 -24.09
C LEU A 84 5.45 13.46 -24.42
N GLY A 85 5.61 12.20 -24.03
CA GLY A 85 6.86 11.44 -24.18
C GLY A 85 7.95 11.86 -23.17
N HIS A 86 7.60 12.62 -22.13
CA HIS A 86 8.52 13.05 -21.08
C HIS A 86 8.72 11.93 -20.05
N THR A 87 9.51 10.92 -20.42
CA THR A 87 9.67 9.68 -19.64
C THR A 87 10.10 9.91 -18.19
N GLU A 88 11.15 10.68 -17.94
CA GLU A 88 11.67 10.87 -16.57
C GLU A 88 10.69 11.66 -15.66
N PRO A 89 10.11 12.80 -16.09
CA PRO A 89 9.05 13.46 -15.32
C PRO A 89 7.84 12.58 -15.04
N ALA A 90 7.38 11.81 -16.03
CA ALA A 90 6.25 10.89 -15.88
C ALA A 90 6.53 9.82 -14.82
N LYS A 91 7.74 9.21 -14.87
CA LYS A 91 8.18 8.23 -13.88
C LYS A 91 8.24 8.83 -12.47
N LYS A 92 8.81 10.03 -12.32
CA LYS A 92 8.88 10.71 -11.02
C LYS A 92 7.49 10.98 -10.44
N ALA A 93 6.55 11.47 -11.25
CA ALA A 93 5.18 11.69 -10.80
C ALA A 93 4.50 10.37 -10.37
N ALA A 94 4.74 9.27 -11.10
CA ALA A 94 4.24 7.94 -10.70
C ALA A 94 4.85 7.45 -9.36
N GLU A 95 6.13 7.69 -9.11
CA GLU A 95 6.79 7.36 -7.83
C GLU A 95 6.22 8.18 -6.65
N GLU A 96 5.94 9.47 -6.88
CA GLU A 96 5.27 10.34 -5.91
C GLU A 96 3.84 9.87 -5.63
N ALA A 97 3.11 9.43 -6.65
CA ALA A 97 1.79 8.82 -6.49
C ALA A 97 1.84 7.57 -5.60
N VAL A 98 2.79 6.66 -5.86
CA VAL A 98 3.00 5.46 -5.03
C VAL A 98 3.28 5.83 -3.57
N THR A 99 4.09 6.87 -3.35
CA THR A 99 4.41 7.34 -2.00
C THR A 99 3.16 7.81 -1.26
N HIS A 100 2.31 8.60 -1.91
CA HIS A 100 1.04 9.03 -1.32
C HIS A 100 0.08 7.85 -1.07
N LEU A 101 -0.11 6.97 -2.04
CA LEU A 101 -1.02 5.83 -1.90
C LEU A 101 -0.59 4.84 -0.80
N LYS A 102 0.72 4.69 -0.55
CA LYS A 102 1.22 3.89 0.58
C LYS A 102 0.92 4.54 1.94
N LYS A 103 0.94 5.87 2.02
CA LYS A 103 0.58 6.60 3.25
C LYS A 103 -0.92 6.68 3.49
N ALA A 104 -1.71 6.59 2.42
CA ALA A 104 -3.17 6.52 2.53
C ALA A 104 -3.65 5.22 3.15
N GLN A 105 -2.86 4.15 2.97
CA GLN A 105 -3.24 2.81 3.38
C GLN A 105 -3.32 2.77 4.89
#